data_AF-A0A9X4M491-F1
#
_entry.id   AF-A0A9X4M491-F1
#
_cell.length_a   1.000
_cell.length_b   1.000
_cell.length_c   1.000
_cell.angle_alpha   90.00
_cell.angle_beta   90.00
_cell.angle_gamma   90.00
#
_symmetry.space_group_name_H-M   'P 1'
#
loop_
_entity.id
_entity.type
_entity.pdbx_description
1 polymer ?
#
loop_
_entity_poly.entity_id
_entity_poly.type
_entity_poly.pdbx_seq_one_letter_code
_entity_poly.pdbx_strand_id
1 'polypeptide(L)'
;MTTTPSPEPARAPGAEADPDAPAVPHSPAPHLDDRLRRGREEFVDAAYRVIDAEGPNPSMDAIAREAGTTKPRLYRHFTDKADLFRAVAQRLADDVYTVIRPDFDFFMRTPEQALRHAVTGFAEVITRHPNVFRFLAQSRMRPDGQSMALPMDVGRDLTDRIGKLASAILSAADADDTGVDFTSRAAVGAIVAVTDLWISSDGGPEPIGADEFVDRLTTLLWGLIDAFLRTKALELDPHEPLFVALARLHGAP
;
A
#
# COMPACT_ATOMS: atom_id res chain seq x y z
N MET A 1 19.79 1.78 -99.81
CA MET A 1 20.76 2.18 -98.77
C MET A 1 20.92 1.01 -97.82
N THR A 2 22.17 0.60 -97.65
CA THR A 2 22.73 -0.53 -96.91
C THR A 2 22.86 -0.25 -95.40
N THR A 3 23.07 -1.32 -94.62
CA THR A 3 23.80 -1.43 -93.33
C THR A 3 22.99 -1.73 -92.05
N THR A 4 23.23 -2.93 -91.49
CA THR A 4 23.13 -3.37 -90.07
C THR A 4 24.44 -2.95 -89.34
N PRO A 5 24.62 -2.73 -87.99
CA PRO A 5 24.01 -3.37 -86.78
C PRO A 5 23.71 -2.47 -85.52
N SER A 6 23.14 -3.11 -84.45
CA SER A 6 23.09 -2.88 -82.97
C SER A 6 23.87 -1.72 -82.29
N PRO A 7 23.52 -1.23 -81.04
CA PRO A 7 23.12 -2.05 -79.87
C PRO A 7 22.01 -1.51 -78.91
N GLU A 8 21.65 -2.42 -77.99
CA GLU A 8 20.80 -2.37 -76.80
C GLU A 8 21.22 -1.34 -75.73
N PRO A 9 20.29 -0.66 -75.02
CA PRO A 9 20.62 0.07 -73.79
C PRO A 9 20.29 -0.75 -72.53
N ALA A 10 21.27 -0.71 -71.62
CA ALA A 10 21.38 -1.45 -70.37
C ALA A 10 20.21 -1.32 -69.39
N ARG A 11 19.84 -2.46 -68.78
CA ARG A 11 19.12 -2.53 -67.50
C ARG A 11 20.02 -2.05 -66.35
N ALA A 12 19.51 -1.14 -65.52
CA ALA A 12 20.14 -0.82 -64.25
C ALA A 12 19.93 -1.98 -63.23
N PRO A 13 20.92 -2.25 -62.36
CA PRO A 13 20.93 -3.45 -61.52
C PRO A 13 19.97 -3.36 -60.34
N GLY A 14 19.41 -4.51 -59.97
CA GLY A 14 18.65 -4.70 -58.75
C GLY A 14 19.49 -4.36 -57.52
N ALA A 15 18.86 -3.66 -56.58
CA ALA A 15 19.35 -3.58 -55.22
C ALA A 15 19.26 -4.98 -54.60
N GLU A 16 20.40 -5.68 -54.58
CA GLU A 16 20.63 -6.83 -53.72
C GLU A 16 20.29 -6.44 -52.27
N ALA A 17 19.33 -7.15 -51.69
CA ALA A 17 19.09 -7.10 -50.27
C ALA A 17 20.31 -7.70 -49.56
N ASP A 18 20.96 -6.88 -48.73
CA ASP A 18 22.07 -7.28 -47.88
C ASP A 18 21.64 -8.43 -46.94
N PRO A 19 22.20 -9.64 -47.08
CA PRO A 19 21.82 -10.78 -46.26
C PRO A 19 22.42 -10.74 -44.84
N ASP A 20 23.22 -9.72 -44.50
CA ASP A 20 23.92 -9.61 -43.22
C ASP A 20 23.54 -8.34 -42.42
N ALA A 21 22.40 -7.71 -42.74
CA ALA A 21 21.84 -6.66 -41.90
C ALA A 21 21.45 -7.25 -40.52
N PRO A 22 21.97 -6.72 -39.39
CA PRO A 22 21.63 -7.23 -38.08
C PRO A 22 20.13 -7.06 -37.87
N ALA A 23 19.44 -8.17 -37.61
CA ALA A 23 18.02 -8.16 -37.24
C ALA A 23 17.84 -7.22 -36.04
N VAL A 24 17.20 -6.07 -36.27
CA VAL A 24 16.82 -5.16 -35.19
C VAL A 24 15.90 -5.93 -34.24
N PRO A 25 16.26 -6.15 -32.97
CA PRO A 25 15.36 -6.81 -32.04
C PRO A 25 14.17 -5.88 -31.82
N HIS A 26 13.00 -6.25 -32.31
CA HIS A 26 11.75 -5.63 -31.87
C HIS A 26 11.56 -6.01 -30.40
N SER A 27 11.96 -5.11 -29.50
CA SER A 27 11.78 -5.28 -28.07
C SER A 27 10.28 -5.13 -27.73
N PRO A 28 9.55 -6.17 -27.29
CA PRO A 28 8.12 -6.07 -27.03
C PRO A 28 7.87 -5.87 -25.53
N ALA A 29 8.18 -4.71 -24.93
CA ALA A 29 8.20 -4.64 -23.44
C ALA A 29 8.04 -3.27 -22.71
N PRO A 30 7.38 -2.22 -23.26
CA PRO A 30 6.85 -1.16 -22.37
C PRO A 30 5.31 -1.13 -22.27
N HIS A 31 4.62 -1.26 -23.41
CA HIS A 31 3.16 -1.08 -23.48
C HIS A 31 2.35 -2.30 -23.04
N LEU A 32 2.97 -3.48 -22.91
CA LEU A 32 2.29 -4.67 -22.39
C LEU A 32 2.20 -4.61 -20.87
N ASP A 33 3.30 -4.25 -20.21
CA ASP A 33 3.39 -4.15 -18.75
C ASP A 33 2.46 -3.06 -18.21
N ASP A 34 2.39 -1.90 -18.88
CA ASP A 34 1.43 -0.86 -18.53
C ASP A 34 -0.03 -1.27 -18.71
N ARG A 35 -0.34 -2.07 -19.73
CA ARG A 35 -1.70 -2.61 -19.94
C ARG A 35 -2.05 -3.68 -18.91
N LEU A 36 -1.09 -4.53 -18.54
CA LEU A 36 -1.26 -5.55 -17.52
C LEU A 36 -1.41 -4.93 -16.13
N ARG A 37 -0.64 -3.88 -15.81
CA ARG A 37 -0.74 -3.10 -14.57
C ARG A 37 -2.07 -2.36 -14.45
N ARG A 38 -2.48 -1.61 -15.49
CA ARG A 38 -3.79 -0.93 -15.51
C ARG A 38 -4.95 -1.92 -15.36
N GLY A 39 -4.91 -3.04 -16.07
CA GLY A 39 -5.93 -4.08 -15.91
C GLY A 39 -5.94 -4.69 -14.51
N ARG A 40 -4.76 -4.82 -13.87
CA ARG A 40 -4.66 -5.30 -12.48
C ARG A 40 -5.31 -4.31 -11.50
N GLU A 41 -5.06 -3.01 -11.66
CA GLU A 41 -5.69 -1.94 -10.85
C GLU A 41 -7.21 -1.94 -11.01
N GLU A 42 -7.73 -2.06 -12.23
CA GLU A 42 -9.17 -2.16 -12.52
C GLU A 42 -9.84 -3.33 -11.79
N PHE A 43 -9.19 -4.51 -11.75
CA PHE A 43 -9.71 -5.67 -11.02
C PHE A 43 -9.65 -5.50 -9.51
N VAL A 44 -8.62 -4.82 -8.99
CA VAL A 44 -8.51 -4.51 -7.56
C VAL A 44 -9.63 -3.55 -7.16
N ASP A 45 -9.87 -2.50 -7.93
CA ASP A 45 -10.94 -1.53 -7.67
C ASP A 45 -12.32 -2.19 -7.75
N ALA A 46 -12.55 -3.07 -8.72
CA ALA A 46 -13.79 -3.85 -8.80
C ALA A 46 -13.97 -4.77 -7.59
N ALA A 47 -12.91 -5.48 -7.18
CA ALA A 47 -12.94 -6.32 -5.99
C ALA A 47 -13.24 -5.50 -4.73
N TYR A 48 -12.60 -4.33 -4.60
CA TYR A 48 -12.84 -3.40 -3.51
C TYR A 48 -14.31 -2.99 -3.43
N ARG A 49 -14.92 -2.58 -4.55
CA ARG A 49 -16.35 -2.21 -4.61
C ARG A 49 -17.28 -3.36 -4.29
N VAL A 50 -17.00 -4.57 -4.79
CA VAL A 50 -17.80 -5.77 -4.46
C VAL A 50 -17.73 -6.08 -2.98
N ILE A 51 -16.55 -6.05 -2.37
CA ILE A 51 -16.38 -6.31 -0.94
C ILE A 51 -17.14 -5.27 -0.12
N ASP A 52 -17.02 -4.01 -0.50
CA ASP A 52 -17.65 -2.90 0.22
C ASP A 52 -19.18 -3.03 0.18
N ALA A 53 -19.76 -3.35 -0.98
CA ALA A 53 -21.20 -3.44 -1.19
C ALA A 53 -21.84 -4.77 -0.75
N GLU A 54 -21.21 -5.90 -1.05
CA GLU A 54 -21.79 -7.25 -0.87
C GLU A 54 -21.30 -7.94 0.43
N GLY A 55 -20.27 -7.40 1.08
CA GLY A 55 -19.72 -7.92 2.33
C GLY A 55 -18.37 -8.66 2.17
N PRO A 56 -17.80 -9.15 3.28
CA PRO A 56 -16.39 -9.56 3.36
C PRO A 56 -16.05 -10.89 2.68
N ASN A 57 -16.95 -11.48 1.90
CA ASN A 57 -16.75 -12.78 1.23
C ASN A 57 -17.07 -12.69 -0.26
N PRO A 58 -16.29 -11.91 -1.04
CA PRO A 58 -16.58 -11.69 -2.45
C PRO A 58 -16.41 -12.98 -3.26
N SER A 59 -17.30 -13.17 -4.24
CA SER A 59 -17.15 -14.23 -5.23
C SER A 59 -16.35 -13.75 -6.44
N MET A 60 -15.55 -14.63 -7.03
CA MET A 60 -14.80 -14.28 -8.25
C MET A 60 -15.73 -13.95 -9.44
N ASP A 61 -16.95 -14.48 -9.44
CA ASP A 61 -18.00 -14.11 -10.42
C ASP A 61 -18.44 -12.67 -10.24
N ALA A 62 -18.73 -12.26 -9.01
CA ALA A 62 -19.15 -10.89 -8.71
C ALA A 62 -18.06 -9.89 -9.10
N ILE A 63 -16.80 -10.17 -8.80
CA ILE A 63 -15.66 -9.32 -9.17
C ILE A 63 -15.51 -9.21 -10.69
N ALA A 64 -15.59 -10.34 -11.42
CA ALA A 64 -15.50 -10.32 -12.87
C ALA A 64 -16.64 -9.51 -13.50
N ARG A 65 -17.86 -9.68 -12.98
CA ARG A 65 -19.04 -8.92 -13.39
C ARG A 65 -18.88 -7.42 -13.12
N GLU A 66 -18.42 -7.05 -11.93
CA GLU A 66 -18.17 -5.66 -11.54
C GLU A 66 -17.08 -5.01 -12.40
N ALA A 67 -16.05 -5.76 -12.77
CA ALA A 67 -15.00 -5.29 -13.67
C ALA A 67 -15.38 -5.33 -15.17
N GLY A 68 -16.62 -5.72 -15.51
CA GLY A 68 -17.07 -5.83 -16.91
C GLY A 68 -16.26 -6.84 -17.73
N THR A 69 -15.76 -7.91 -17.10
CA THR A 69 -14.86 -8.89 -17.72
C THR A 69 -15.35 -10.33 -17.54
N THR A 70 -14.60 -11.28 -18.08
CA THR A 70 -14.79 -12.71 -17.81
C THR A 70 -13.83 -13.20 -16.73
N LYS A 71 -14.24 -14.22 -15.96
CA LYS A 71 -13.39 -14.93 -15.00
C LYS A 71 -12.01 -15.34 -15.58
N PRO A 72 -11.92 -15.97 -16.76
CA PRO A 72 -10.62 -16.34 -17.33
C PRO A 72 -9.69 -15.15 -17.59
N ARG A 73 -10.23 -13.96 -17.92
CA ARG A 73 -9.41 -12.76 -18.11
C ARG A 73 -8.88 -12.25 -16.77
N LEU A 74 -9.68 -12.27 -15.71
CA LEU A 74 -9.23 -11.92 -14.36
C LEU A 74 -8.04 -12.81 -13.92
N TYR A 75 -8.16 -14.14 -14.09
CA TYR A 75 -7.08 -15.08 -13.74
C TYR A 75 -5.79 -14.93 -14.56
N ARG A 76 -5.78 -14.14 -15.65
CA ARG A 76 -4.53 -13.81 -16.36
C ARG A 76 -3.70 -12.74 -15.65
N HIS A 77 -4.31 -11.94 -14.78
CA HIS A 77 -3.64 -10.84 -14.07
C HIS A 77 -3.23 -11.22 -12.64
N PHE A 78 -3.74 -12.34 -12.11
CA PHE A 78 -3.47 -12.80 -10.76
C PHE A 78 -3.15 -14.29 -10.78
N THR A 79 -2.05 -14.65 -10.11
CA THR A 79 -1.58 -16.04 -10.01
C THR A 79 -2.60 -16.92 -9.30
N ASP A 80 -3.26 -16.37 -8.28
CA ASP A 80 -4.31 -17.04 -7.51
C ASP A 80 -5.24 -16.01 -6.85
N LYS A 81 -6.21 -16.51 -6.07
CA LYS A 81 -7.15 -15.68 -5.30
C LYS A 81 -6.44 -14.87 -4.21
N ALA A 82 -5.37 -15.40 -3.62
CA ALA A 82 -4.61 -14.73 -2.57
C ALA A 82 -3.85 -13.52 -3.11
N ASP A 83 -3.37 -13.57 -4.35
CA ASP A 83 -2.70 -12.46 -5.03
C ASP A 83 -3.63 -11.27 -5.28
N LEU A 84 -4.86 -11.52 -5.75
CA LEU A 84 -5.88 -10.47 -5.84
C LEU A 84 -6.17 -9.86 -4.47
N PHE A 85 -6.29 -10.69 -3.45
CA PHE A 85 -6.64 -10.24 -2.11
C PHE A 85 -5.53 -9.46 -1.43
N ARG A 86 -4.26 -9.82 -1.68
CA ARG A 86 -3.10 -9.02 -1.31
C ARG A 86 -3.15 -7.64 -1.95
N ALA A 87 -3.50 -7.58 -3.24
CA ALA A 87 -3.61 -6.31 -3.95
C ALA A 87 -4.76 -5.43 -3.42
N VAL A 88 -5.89 -6.02 -3.02
CA VAL A 88 -6.97 -5.29 -2.31
C VAL A 88 -6.52 -4.78 -0.95
N ALA A 89 -5.79 -5.59 -0.18
CA ALA A 89 -5.23 -5.17 1.09
C ALA A 89 -4.23 -4.01 0.94
N GLN A 90 -3.40 -4.06 -0.11
CA GLN A 90 -2.47 -2.99 -0.45
C GLN A 90 -3.19 -1.70 -0.83
N ARG A 91 -4.28 -1.79 -1.61
CA ARG A 91 -5.15 -0.65 -1.95
C ARG A 91 -5.68 0.05 -0.70
N LEU A 92 -6.20 -0.70 0.27
CA LEU A 92 -6.68 -0.13 1.53
C LEU A 92 -5.52 0.53 2.31
N ALA A 93 -4.36 -0.12 2.38
CA ALA A 93 -3.19 0.45 3.04
C ALA A 93 -2.72 1.76 2.39
N ASP A 94 -2.81 1.86 1.06
CA ASP A 94 -2.49 3.07 0.31
C ASP A 94 -3.54 4.17 0.51
N ASP A 95 -4.83 3.83 0.62
CA ASP A 95 -5.90 4.79 0.95
C ASP A 95 -5.70 5.36 2.36
N VAL A 96 -5.44 4.50 3.35
CA VAL A 96 -5.09 4.92 4.71
C VAL A 96 -3.87 5.81 4.68
N TYR A 97 -2.78 5.38 4.04
CA TYR A 97 -1.54 6.15 3.95
C TYR A 97 -1.77 7.53 3.33
N THR A 98 -2.58 7.62 2.28
CA THR A 98 -2.90 8.88 1.61
C THR A 98 -3.61 9.87 2.54
N VAL A 99 -4.53 9.38 3.38
CA VAL A 99 -5.27 10.19 4.35
C VAL A 99 -4.37 10.68 5.49
N ILE A 100 -3.52 9.82 6.03
CA ILE A 100 -2.69 10.15 7.20
C ILE A 100 -1.37 10.83 6.85
N ARG A 101 -0.90 10.75 5.60
CA ARG A 101 0.40 11.30 5.18
C ARG A 101 0.60 12.78 5.55
N PRO A 102 -0.40 13.68 5.41
CA PRO A 102 -0.26 15.08 5.80
C PRO A 102 0.04 15.28 7.29
N ASP A 103 -0.31 14.32 8.15
CA ASP A 103 -0.14 14.44 9.60
C ASP A 103 1.28 14.12 10.07
N PHE A 104 2.07 13.50 9.21
CA PHE A 104 3.51 13.33 9.44
C PHE A 104 4.32 14.59 9.13
N ASP A 105 3.66 15.68 8.73
CA ASP A 105 4.23 17.03 8.76
C ASP A 105 4.19 17.56 10.21
N PHE A 106 5.03 16.98 11.06
CA PHE A 106 5.13 17.26 12.50
C PHE A 106 5.56 18.70 12.83
N PHE A 107 5.85 19.53 11.82
CA PHE A 107 6.38 20.88 12.02
C PHE A 107 5.40 21.84 12.70
N MET A 108 4.08 21.60 12.58
CA MET A 108 3.05 22.52 13.07
C MET A 108 2.16 21.98 14.20
N ARG A 109 2.33 20.71 14.61
CA ARG A 109 1.49 20.05 15.62
C ARG A 109 2.32 19.44 16.73
N THR A 110 1.70 19.25 17.89
CA THR A 110 2.31 18.41 18.93
C THR A 110 2.27 16.93 18.49
N PRO A 111 3.21 16.08 18.94
CA PRO A 111 3.22 14.66 18.61
C PRO A 111 1.90 13.96 18.89
N GLU A 112 1.26 14.26 20.02
CA GLU A 112 -0.04 13.69 20.37
C GLU A 112 -1.15 14.14 19.41
N GLN A 113 -1.18 15.42 19.04
CA GLN A 113 -2.17 15.95 18.10
C GLN A 113 -1.99 15.35 16.70
N ALA A 114 -0.75 15.17 16.24
CA ALA A 114 -0.44 14.50 14.99
C ALA A 114 -0.90 13.03 15.00
N LEU A 115 -0.57 12.30 16.07
CA LEU A 115 -0.98 10.91 16.24
C LEU A 115 -2.51 10.76 16.31
N ARG A 116 -3.19 11.59 17.10
CA ARG A 116 -4.64 11.60 17.21
C ARG A 116 -5.31 11.87 15.87
N HIS A 117 -4.81 12.84 15.12
CA HIS A 117 -5.37 13.17 13.80
C HIS A 117 -5.16 12.03 12.79
N ALA A 118 -3.99 11.40 12.78
CA ALA A 118 -3.72 10.23 11.95
C ALA A 118 -4.65 9.05 12.30
N VAL A 119 -4.87 8.78 13.59
CA VAL A 119 -5.79 7.74 14.06
C VAL A 119 -7.25 8.08 13.70
N THR A 120 -7.62 9.36 13.75
CA THR A 120 -8.95 9.84 13.33
C THR A 120 -9.16 9.60 11.84
N GLY A 121 -8.21 10.01 10.99
CA GLY A 121 -8.26 9.77 9.55
C GLY A 121 -8.30 8.28 9.19
N PHE A 122 -7.56 7.45 9.94
CA PHE A 122 -7.67 6.00 9.84
C PHE A 122 -9.10 5.52 10.18
N ALA A 123 -9.67 5.95 11.30
CA ALA A 123 -11.02 5.57 11.71
C ALA A 123 -12.07 5.95 10.66
N GLU A 124 -11.95 7.13 10.05
CA GLU A 124 -12.83 7.58 8.96
C GLU A 124 -12.79 6.65 7.74
N VAL A 125 -11.60 6.18 7.34
CA VAL A 125 -11.46 5.22 6.24
C VAL A 125 -12.14 3.89 6.58
N ILE A 126 -11.95 3.40 7.80
CA ILE A 126 -12.57 2.16 8.26
C ILE A 126 -14.10 2.28 8.35
N THR A 127 -14.62 3.40 8.86
CA THR A 127 -16.06 3.66 8.91
C THR A 127 -16.67 3.77 7.51
N ARG A 128 -15.93 4.29 6.53
CA ARG A 128 -16.40 4.36 5.14
C ARG A 128 -16.39 2.99 4.46
N HIS A 129 -15.46 2.11 4.82
CA HIS A 129 -15.27 0.80 4.18
C HIS A 129 -15.17 -0.36 5.18
N PRO A 130 -16.19 -0.59 6.03
CA PRO A 130 -16.10 -1.55 7.14
C PRO A 130 -15.99 -3.00 6.65
N ASN A 131 -16.63 -3.31 5.51
CA ASN A 131 -16.59 -4.65 4.93
C ASN A 131 -15.21 -5.00 4.34
N VAL A 132 -14.47 -4.00 3.85
CA VAL A 132 -13.11 -4.19 3.36
C VAL A 132 -12.18 -4.55 4.50
N PHE A 133 -12.30 -3.88 5.65
CA PHE A 133 -11.53 -4.27 6.83
C PHE A 133 -11.96 -5.65 7.35
N ARG A 134 -13.27 -5.93 7.47
CA ARG A 134 -13.77 -7.26 7.89
C ARG A 134 -13.22 -8.36 6.99
N PHE A 135 -13.13 -8.14 5.68
CA PHE A 135 -12.51 -9.06 4.74
C PHE A 135 -11.04 -9.34 5.09
N LEU A 136 -10.25 -8.31 5.40
CA LEU A 136 -8.83 -8.45 5.79
C LEU A 136 -8.63 -9.04 7.19
N ALA A 137 -9.59 -8.85 8.10
CA ALA A 137 -9.57 -9.44 9.44
C ALA A 137 -9.99 -10.93 9.40
N GLN A 138 -11.02 -11.27 8.62
CA GLN A 138 -11.53 -12.64 8.46
C GLN A 138 -10.59 -13.53 7.65
N SER A 139 -9.83 -12.96 6.70
CA SER A 139 -8.82 -13.71 5.96
C SER A 139 -7.79 -14.37 6.89
N ARG A 140 -7.59 -13.83 8.10
CA ARG A 140 -6.67 -14.34 9.12
C ARG A 140 -7.10 -15.66 9.76
N MET A 141 -8.37 -16.02 9.66
CA MET A 141 -9.00 -17.09 10.46
C MET A 141 -9.57 -18.25 9.60
N ARG A 142 -9.34 -18.27 8.28
CA ARG A 142 -9.89 -19.34 7.42
C ARG A 142 -9.19 -20.69 7.69
N PRO A 143 -9.93 -21.77 7.99
CA PRO A 143 -9.36 -23.07 8.37
C PRO A 143 -8.67 -23.85 7.23
N ASP A 144 -8.78 -23.41 5.97
CA ASP A 144 -8.36 -24.17 4.78
C ASP A 144 -6.83 -24.27 4.59
N GLY A 145 -6.02 -24.07 5.63
CA GLY A 145 -4.55 -24.12 5.59
C GLY A 145 -3.87 -22.97 4.81
N GLN A 146 -4.64 -22.19 4.05
CA GLN A 146 -4.23 -20.92 3.44
C GLN A 146 -4.54 -19.79 4.42
N SER A 147 -3.82 -19.76 5.54
CA SER A 147 -3.94 -18.70 6.53
C SER A 147 -3.51 -17.37 5.92
N MET A 148 -4.47 -16.52 5.57
CA MET A 148 -4.23 -15.14 5.15
C MET A 148 -4.37 -14.22 6.37
N ALA A 149 -3.54 -14.43 7.40
CA ALA A 149 -3.03 -13.30 8.18
C ALA A 149 -2.69 -12.22 7.14
N LEU A 150 -3.18 -10.95 7.24
CA LEU A 150 -2.84 -9.84 6.30
C LEU A 150 -1.58 -10.24 5.56
N PRO A 151 -1.63 -10.67 4.27
CA PRO A 151 -0.60 -11.52 3.69
C PRO A 151 0.72 -11.01 4.19
N MET A 152 1.52 -11.79 4.94
CA MET A 152 2.59 -11.26 5.83
C MET A 152 3.33 -10.05 5.24
N ASP A 153 3.52 -10.07 3.93
CA ASP A 153 3.83 -8.99 2.99
C ASP A 153 3.14 -7.62 3.23
N VAL A 154 1.81 -7.48 3.29
CA VAL A 154 1.09 -6.20 3.49
C VAL A 154 1.32 -5.62 4.88
N GLY A 155 1.26 -6.47 5.90
CA GLY A 155 1.61 -6.06 7.27
C GLY A 155 3.09 -5.64 7.35
N ARG A 156 3.98 -6.34 6.63
CA ARG A 156 5.39 -6.00 6.48
C ARG A 156 5.56 -4.68 5.72
N ASP A 157 4.87 -4.46 4.61
CA ASP A 157 4.98 -3.24 3.80
C ASP A 157 4.56 -2.00 4.59
N LEU A 158 3.46 -2.08 5.36
CA LEU A 158 3.06 -1.01 6.26
C LEU A 158 4.08 -0.80 7.39
N THR A 159 4.59 -1.89 7.97
CA THR A 159 5.66 -1.84 8.98
C THR A 159 6.92 -1.18 8.41
N ASP A 160 7.32 -1.52 7.20
CA ASP A 160 8.52 -1.00 6.53
C ASP A 160 8.35 0.48 6.18
N ARG A 161 7.16 0.91 5.75
CA ARG A 161 6.86 2.33 5.50
C ARG A 161 6.94 3.15 6.79
N ILE A 162 6.32 2.68 7.87
CA ILE A 162 6.38 3.32 9.19
C ILE A 162 7.81 3.32 9.73
N GLY A 163 8.52 2.21 9.60
CA GLY A 163 9.91 2.06 10.04
C GLY A 163 10.85 3.01 9.31
N LYS A 164 10.74 3.12 7.98
CA LYS A 164 11.54 4.08 7.20
C LYS A 164 11.29 5.53 7.61
N LEU A 165 10.04 5.89 7.89
CA LEU A 165 9.70 7.23 8.38
C LEU A 165 10.32 7.48 9.77
N ALA A 166 10.19 6.53 10.69
CA ALA A 166 10.77 6.62 12.02
C ALA A 166 12.30 6.70 12.00
N SER A 167 12.97 5.82 11.24
CA SER A 167 14.43 5.85 11.04
C SER A 167 14.90 7.17 10.44
N ALA A 168 14.16 7.76 9.49
CA ALA A 168 14.50 9.06 8.93
C ALA A 168 14.41 10.19 9.97
N ILE A 169 13.40 10.16 10.83
CA ILE A 169 13.23 11.13 11.93
C ILE A 169 14.35 11.00 12.97
N LEU A 170 14.66 9.77 13.40
CA LEU A 170 15.74 9.51 14.35
C LEU A 170 17.11 9.92 13.79
N SER A 171 17.37 9.60 12.52
CA SER A 171 18.60 10.00 11.84
C SER A 171 18.75 11.53 11.77
N ALA A 172 17.66 12.25 11.55
CA ALA A 172 17.66 13.71 11.55
C ALA A 172 17.92 14.33 12.94
N ALA A 173 17.74 13.55 14.00
CA ALA A 173 18.00 13.92 15.40
C ALA A 173 19.30 13.30 15.95
N ASP A 174 20.16 12.74 15.08
CA ASP A 174 21.41 12.05 15.44
C ASP A 174 21.23 10.90 16.46
N ALA A 175 20.09 10.20 16.37
CA ALA A 175 19.74 9.09 17.23
C ALA A 175 19.82 7.73 16.50
N ASP A 176 20.24 6.69 17.23
CA ASP A 176 20.28 5.30 16.74
C ASP A 176 18.87 4.73 16.51
N ASP A 177 18.68 4.03 15.40
CA ASP A 177 17.39 3.48 14.96
C ASP A 177 17.20 1.99 15.30
N THR A 178 18.12 1.40 16.06
CA THR A 178 18.01 -0.01 16.49
C THR A 178 16.66 -0.25 17.20
N GLY A 179 15.88 -1.24 16.78
CA GLY A 179 14.59 -1.57 17.39
C GLY A 179 13.39 -0.81 16.82
N VAL A 180 13.58 0.07 15.84
CA VAL A 180 12.47 0.69 15.08
C VAL A 180 11.57 -0.37 14.44
N ASP A 181 12.14 -1.47 13.96
CA ASP A 181 11.42 -2.60 13.37
C ASP A 181 10.48 -3.29 14.38
N PHE A 182 10.95 -3.55 15.60
CA PHE A 182 10.15 -4.11 16.69
C PHE A 182 8.99 -3.17 17.06
N THR A 183 9.28 -1.88 17.26
CA THR A 183 8.28 -0.88 17.64
C THR A 183 7.24 -0.68 16.54
N SER A 184 7.68 -0.59 15.28
CA SER A 184 6.79 -0.44 14.11
C SER A 184 5.88 -1.66 13.98
N ARG A 185 6.42 -2.87 14.16
CA ARG A 185 5.64 -4.11 14.08
C ARG A 185 4.61 -4.20 15.22
N ALA A 186 4.98 -3.76 16.42
CA ALA A 186 4.09 -3.69 17.58
C ALA A 186 2.96 -2.68 17.37
N ALA A 187 3.27 -1.49 16.85
CA ALA A 187 2.28 -0.46 16.52
C ALA A 187 1.26 -0.95 15.49
N VAL A 188 1.72 -1.56 14.39
CA VAL A 188 0.82 -2.18 13.38
C VAL A 188 -0.02 -3.30 13.99
N GLY A 189 0.56 -4.11 14.87
CA GLY A 189 -0.15 -5.16 15.61
C GLY A 189 -1.28 -4.58 16.47
N ALA A 190 -1.01 -3.53 17.23
CA ALA A 190 -1.98 -2.83 18.06
C ALA A 190 -3.11 -2.22 17.22
N ILE A 191 -2.79 -1.53 16.11
CA ILE A 191 -3.77 -0.95 15.19
C ILE A 191 -4.75 -2.04 14.73
N VAL A 192 -4.24 -3.16 14.21
CA VAL A 192 -5.10 -4.23 13.72
C VAL A 192 -5.95 -4.82 14.85
N ALA A 193 -5.34 -5.18 15.98
CA ALA A 193 -6.05 -5.85 17.07
C ALA A 193 -7.18 -4.97 17.65
N VAL A 194 -6.91 -3.68 17.85
CA VAL A 194 -7.91 -2.75 18.39
C VAL A 194 -8.99 -2.44 17.37
N THR A 195 -8.65 -2.37 16.08
CA THR A 195 -9.65 -2.17 15.00
C THR A 195 -10.57 -3.38 14.86
N ASP A 196 -10.04 -4.59 14.99
CA ASP A 196 -10.83 -5.84 15.01
C ASP A 196 -11.83 -5.84 16.17
N LEU A 197 -11.40 -5.44 17.38
CA LEU A 197 -12.28 -5.28 18.54
C LEU A 197 -13.39 -4.25 18.28
N TRP A 198 -13.04 -3.08 17.73
CA TRP A 198 -14.00 -2.03 17.42
C TRP A 198 -15.07 -2.49 16.42
N ILE A 199 -14.66 -3.07 15.30
CA ILE A 199 -15.56 -3.53 14.24
C ILE A 199 -16.41 -4.73 14.67
N SER A 200 -15.86 -5.58 15.53
CA SER A 200 -16.59 -6.75 16.08
C SER A 200 -17.59 -6.36 17.17
N SER A 201 -17.43 -5.19 17.80
CA SER A 201 -18.40 -4.66 18.76
C SER A 201 -19.66 -4.08 18.09
N ASP A 202 -19.59 -3.78 16.79
CA ASP A 202 -20.68 -3.24 16.00
C ASP A 202 -21.89 -4.20 15.97
N GLY A 203 -23.07 -3.71 16.37
CA GLY A 203 -24.28 -4.53 16.54
C GLY A 203 -24.34 -5.38 17.82
N GLY A 204 -23.34 -5.27 18.70
CA GLY A 204 -23.34 -5.86 20.05
C GLY A 204 -24.09 -5.01 21.08
N PRO A 205 -24.22 -5.51 22.33
CA PRO A 205 -24.91 -4.80 23.41
C PRO A 205 -24.20 -3.52 23.87
N GLU A 206 -22.90 -3.41 23.64
CA GLU A 206 -22.06 -2.25 23.98
C GLU A 206 -21.09 -1.95 22.83
N PRO A 207 -21.54 -1.23 21.78
CA PRO A 207 -20.71 -0.91 20.63
C PRO A 207 -19.69 0.18 21.00
N ILE A 208 -18.45 0.00 20.56
CA ILE A 208 -17.38 0.99 20.74
C ILE A 208 -17.60 2.13 19.73
N GLY A 209 -17.71 3.36 20.23
CA GLY A 209 -17.81 4.55 19.39
C GLY A 209 -16.50 4.87 18.67
N ALA A 210 -16.56 5.57 17.53
CA ALA A 210 -15.35 5.98 16.81
C ALA A 210 -14.42 6.85 17.66
N ASP A 211 -14.96 7.78 18.45
CA ASP A 211 -14.17 8.64 19.34
C ASP A 211 -13.45 7.83 20.43
N GLU A 212 -14.13 6.85 21.03
CA GLU A 212 -13.57 5.95 22.03
C GLU A 212 -12.48 5.04 21.44
N PHE A 213 -12.69 4.55 20.21
CA PHE A 213 -11.68 3.82 19.45
C PHE A 213 -10.43 4.69 19.21
N VAL A 214 -10.62 5.93 18.74
CA VAL A 214 -9.53 6.88 18.49
C VAL A 214 -8.76 7.15 19.77
N ASP A 215 -9.45 7.48 20.87
CA ASP A 215 -8.82 7.73 22.17
C ASP A 215 -7.95 6.57 22.62
N ARG A 216 -8.51 5.35 22.65
CA ARG A 216 -7.81 4.16 23.13
C ARG A 216 -6.61 3.81 22.25
N LEU A 217 -6.78 3.85 20.93
CA LEU A 217 -5.70 3.52 20.01
C LEU A 217 -4.58 4.59 20.06
N THR A 218 -4.93 5.88 20.13
CA THR A 218 -3.95 6.95 20.31
C THR A 218 -3.16 6.78 21.60
N THR A 219 -3.80 6.48 22.73
CA THR A 219 -3.11 6.24 24.00
C THR A 219 -2.13 5.06 23.91
N LEU A 220 -2.54 3.95 23.31
CA LEU A 220 -1.69 2.76 23.15
C LEU A 220 -0.48 3.03 22.25
N LEU A 221 -0.71 3.69 21.11
CA LEU A 221 0.35 4.02 20.17
C LEU A 221 1.33 5.04 20.77
N TRP A 222 0.83 6.04 21.49
CA TRP A 222 1.71 7.00 22.18
C TRP A 222 2.57 6.30 23.23
N GLY A 223 1.99 5.40 24.03
CA GLY A 223 2.75 4.64 25.02
C GLY A 223 3.87 3.80 24.39
N LEU A 224 3.63 3.19 23.23
CA LEU A 224 4.67 2.46 22.47
C LEU A 224 5.79 3.38 21.98
N ILE A 225 5.42 4.55 21.43
CA ILE A 225 6.37 5.54 20.91
C ILE A 225 7.21 6.13 22.06
N ASP A 226 6.58 6.59 23.14
CA ASP A 226 7.25 7.17 24.32
C ASP A 226 8.22 6.15 24.96
N ALA A 227 7.77 4.92 25.18
CA ALA A 227 8.63 3.87 25.71
C ALA A 227 9.85 3.62 24.82
N PHE A 228 9.66 3.57 23.49
CA PHE A 228 10.75 3.40 22.54
C PHE A 228 11.72 4.60 22.56
N LEU A 229 11.22 5.84 22.52
CA LEU A 229 12.05 7.04 22.55
C LEU A 229 12.90 7.13 23.82
N ARG A 230 12.35 6.74 24.98
CA ARG A 230 13.12 6.64 26.23
C ARG A 230 14.29 5.66 26.14
N THR A 231 14.15 4.55 25.40
CA THR A 231 15.28 3.63 25.16
C THR A 231 16.40 4.27 24.33
N LYS A 232 16.10 5.36 23.62
CA LYS A 232 17.04 6.18 22.84
C LYS A 232 17.54 7.41 23.59
N ALA A 233 17.22 7.53 24.89
CA ALA A 233 17.46 8.74 25.69
C ALA A 233 16.85 10.01 25.08
N LEU A 234 15.79 9.86 24.27
CA LEU A 234 14.99 10.95 23.73
C LEU A 234 13.75 11.11 24.61
N GLU A 235 13.58 12.29 25.18
CA GLU A 235 12.35 12.67 25.86
C GLU A 235 11.59 13.67 25.01
N LEU A 236 10.35 13.32 24.66
CA LEU A 236 9.49 14.11 23.81
C LEU A 236 8.24 14.45 24.59
N ASP A 237 8.02 15.74 24.85
CA ASP A 237 6.79 16.19 25.48
C ASP A 237 5.64 16.05 24.44
N PRO A 238 4.60 15.22 24.72
CA PRO A 238 3.48 15.02 23.80
C PRO A 238 2.71 16.30 23.46
N HIS A 239 2.78 17.31 24.33
CA HIS A 239 2.06 18.56 24.23
C HIS A 239 2.92 19.70 23.69
N GLU A 240 4.19 19.43 23.36
CA GLU A 240 5.09 20.39 22.77
C GLU A 240 5.29 20.12 21.27
N PRO A 241 5.28 21.14 20.41
CA PRO A 241 5.59 20.94 18.99
C PRO A 241 6.99 20.35 18.78
N LEU A 242 7.11 19.40 17.85
CA LEU A 242 8.35 18.65 17.61
C LEU A 242 9.54 19.56 17.29
N PHE A 243 9.33 20.66 16.56
CA PHE A 243 10.41 21.61 16.26
C PHE A 243 11.00 22.27 17.51
N VAL A 244 10.20 22.47 18.57
CA VAL A 244 10.69 23.04 19.83
C VAL A 244 11.50 22.01 20.59
N ALA A 245 11.05 20.75 20.61
CA ALA A 245 11.79 19.64 21.20
C ALA A 245 13.15 19.44 20.49
N LEU A 246 13.17 19.42 19.15
CA LEU A 246 14.39 19.30 18.35
C LEU A 246 15.33 20.50 18.50
N ALA A 247 14.80 21.72 18.63
CA ALA A 247 15.62 22.91 18.88
C ALA A 247 16.38 22.86 20.22
N ARG A 248 15.82 22.20 21.25
CA ARG A 248 16.53 21.97 22.52
C ARG A 248 17.65 20.95 22.39
N LEU A 249 17.42 19.87 21.63
CA LEU A 249 18.43 18.83 21.39
C LEU A 249 19.65 19.38 20.64
N HIS A 250 19.44 20.31 19.70
CA HIS A 250 20.53 20.98 18.98
C HIS A 250 21.07 22.26 19.67
N GLY A 251 20.44 22.69 20.76
CA GLY A 251 20.66 24.00 21.39
C GLY A 251 21.34 23.98 22.76
N ALA A 252 21.81 22.82 23.24
CA ALA A 252 22.54 22.75 24.50
C ALA A 252 24.00 23.26 24.33
N PRO A 253 24.45 24.27 25.10
CA PRO A 253 25.86 24.66 25.17
C PRO A 253 26.73 23.61 25.87
#